data_AF-A0A4D4L303-F1
#
_entry.id   AF-A0A4D4L303-F1
#
_cell.length_a   1.000
_cell.length_b   1.000
_cell.length_c   1.000
_cell.angle_alpha   90.00
_cell.angle_beta   90.00
_cell.angle_gamma   90.00
#
_symmetry.space_group_name_H-M   'P 1'
#
loop_
_entity.id
_entity.type
_entity.pdbx_description
1 polymer ?
#
loop_
_entity_poly.entity_id
_entity_poly.type
_entity_poly.pdbx_seq_one_letter_code
_entity_poly.pdbx_strand_id
1 'polypeptide(L)'
;MFVAGFVTGTLAGWPLADRLAFAGLTAALSVQEFGGSLSAPGWVEIAAWWQHARAYDDQPARALRRYAFLDRLLPAAARPWPLRRAVPTIGFRQA
;
A
#
# COMPACT_ATOMS: atom_id res chain seq x y z
N MET A 1 9.77 1.99 -4.03
CA MET A 1 9.00 0.94 -3.32
C MET A 1 8.69 -0.30 -4.15
N PHE A 2 8.45 -0.20 -5.47
CA PHE A 2 8.09 -1.36 -6.31
C PHE A 2 8.98 -2.60 -6.11
N VAL A 3 10.30 -2.45 -6.23
CA VAL A 3 11.25 -3.56 -6.10
C VAL A 3 11.16 -4.25 -4.74
N ALA A 4 11.04 -3.48 -3.65
CA ALA A 4 10.89 -4.05 -2.32
C ALA A 4 9.60 -4.88 -2.18
N GLY A 5 8.48 -4.39 -2.71
CA GLY A 5 7.23 -5.16 -2.76
C GLY A 5 7.36 -6.44 -3.60
N PHE A 6 8.02 -6.35 -4.76
CA PHE A 6 8.22 -7.52 -5.62
C PHE A 6 9.10 -8.59 -4.96
N VAL A 7 10.20 -8.18 -4.32
CA VAL A 7 11.09 -9.08 -3.56
C VAL A 7 10.34 -9.71 -2.39
N THR A 8 9.52 -8.94 -1.67
CA THR A 8 8.69 -9.47 -0.57
C THR A 8 7.78 -10.59 -1.05
N GLY A 9 7.04 -10.38 -2.14
CA GLY A 9 6.17 -11.41 -2.70
C GLY A 9 6.93 -12.61 -3.29
N THR A 10 8.17 -12.39 -3.77
CA THR A 10 9.05 -13.47 -4.25
C THR A 10 9.52 -14.35 -3.09
N LEU A 11 10.01 -13.75 -2.01
CA LEU A 11 10.44 -14.47 -0.81
C LEU A 11 9.28 -15.21 -0.13
N ALA A 12 8.06 -14.64 -0.19
CA ALA A 12 6.85 -15.28 0.33
C ALA A 12 6.24 -16.34 -0.63
N GLY A 13 6.86 -16.59 -1.78
CA GLY A 13 6.43 -17.63 -2.72
C GLY A 13 5.09 -17.35 -3.42
N TRP A 14 4.64 -16.10 -3.49
CA TRP A 14 3.35 -15.76 -4.10
C TRP A 14 3.31 -16.02 -5.61
N PRO A 15 2.14 -16.19 -6.23
CA PRO A 15 2.01 -16.16 -7.70
C PRO A 15 2.52 -14.84 -8.29
N LEU A 16 3.06 -14.86 -9.51
CA LEU A 16 3.62 -13.66 -10.17
C LEU A 16 2.64 -12.48 -10.19
N ALA A 17 1.36 -12.75 -10.45
CA ALA A 17 0.31 -11.72 -10.47
C ALA A 17 0.21 -10.98 -9.13
N ASP A 18 0.24 -11.70 -8.01
CA ASP A 18 0.16 -11.12 -6.66
C ASP A 18 1.44 -10.34 -6.33
N ARG A 19 2.62 -10.80 -6.75
CA ARG A 19 3.89 -10.07 -6.60
C ARG A 19 3.83 -8.72 -7.32
N LEU A 20 3.37 -8.71 -8.58
CA LEU A 20 3.27 -7.51 -9.39
C LEU A 20 2.18 -6.57 -8.86
N ALA A 21 1.05 -7.11 -8.40
CA ALA A 21 -0.01 -6.33 -7.78
C ALA A 21 0.50 -5.65 -6.50
N PHE A 22 1.16 -6.39 -5.61
CA PHE A 22 1.71 -5.86 -4.36
C PHE A 22 2.83 -4.83 -4.60
N ALA A 23 3.73 -5.10 -5.53
CA ALA A 23 4.78 -4.15 -5.94
C ALA A 23 4.18 -2.84 -6.49
N GLY A 24 3.15 -2.94 -7.33
CA GLY A 24 2.43 -1.77 -7.85
C GLY A 24 1.72 -0.98 -6.75
N LEU A 25 1.03 -1.66 -5.83
CA LEU A 25 0.34 -1.04 -4.71
C LEU A 25 1.32 -0.29 -3.79
N THR A 26 2.40 -0.95 -3.37
CA THR A 26 3.40 -0.32 -2.49
C THR A 26 4.10 0.87 -3.14
N ALA A 27 4.30 0.83 -4.45
CA ALA A 27 4.80 1.98 -5.22
C ALA A 27 3.78 3.13 -5.28
N ALA A 28 2.52 2.83 -5.60
CA ALA A 28 1.46 3.82 -5.71
C ALA A 28 1.16 4.52 -4.38
N LEU A 29 1.19 3.80 -3.26
CA LEU A 29 1.03 4.40 -1.93
C LEU A 29 2.24 5.30 -1.59
N SER A 30 3.45 4.93 -2.00
CA SER A 30 4.65 5.71 -1.65
C SER A 30 4.78 7.06 -2.34
N VAL A 31 4.08 7.28 -3.46
CA VAL A 31 4.11 8.56 -4.18
C VAL A 31 3.02 9.54 -3.72
N GLN A 32 2.17 9.13 -2.78
CA GLN A 32 1.14 10.01 -2.19
C GLN A 32 1.71 10.94 -1.11
N GLU A 33 2.92 10.65 -0.63
CA GLU A 33 3.55 11.32 0.50
C GLU A 33 4.95 11.81 0.11
N PHE A 34 5.33 12.99 0.61
CA PHE A 34 6.70 13.51 0.46
C PHE A 34 7.64 12.83 1.46
N GLY A 35 8.86 12.48 1.05
CA GLY A 35 9.88 11.96 1.99
C GLY A 35 10.71 10.77 1.53
N GLY A 36 10.63 10.34 0.27
CA GLY A 36 11.51 9.27 -0.25
C GLY A 36 11.29 7.94 0.47
N SER A 37 12.28 7.45 1.22
CA SER A 37 12.10 6.21 2.01
C SER A 37 11.07 6.35 3.13
N LEU A 38 10.88 7.56 3.66
CA LEU A 38 9.89 7.83 4.70
C LEU A 38 8.46 7.74 4.19
N SER A 39 8.22 7.73 2.87
CA SER A 39 6.90 7.51 2.27
C SER A 39 6.57 6.04 2.02
N ALA A 40 7.49 5.12 2.32
CA ALA A 40 7.24 3.69 2.21
C ALA A 40 5.99 3.27 3.00
N PRO A 41 5.04 2.53 2.40
CA PRO A 41 3.87 2.08 3.12
C PRO A 41 4.19 0.93 4.08
N GLY A 42 3.60 0.97 5.27
CA GLY A 42 3.50 -0.15 6.20
C GLY A 42 2.20 -0.94 6.04
N TRP A 43 2.09 -2.06 6.77
CA TRP A 43 0.93 -2.96 6.69
C TRP A 43 -0.41 -2.31 7.02
N VAL A 44 -0.42 -1.40 8.00
CA VAL A 44 -1.62 -0.66 8.41
C VAL A 44 -2.17 0.20 7.26
N GLU A 45 -1.28 0.81 6.48
CA GLU A 45 -1.64 1.72 5.38
C GLU A 45 -2.15 0.92 4.18
N ILE A 46 -1.53 -0.24 3.92
CA ILE A 46 -2.04 -1.23 2.95
C ILE A 46 -3.43 -1.74 3.39
N ALA A 47 -3.64 -2.00 4.68
CA ALA A 47 -4.92 -2.43 5.21
C ALA A 47 -6.01 -1.37 5.09
N ALA A 48 -5.69 -0.12 5.42
CA ALA A 48 -6.60 0.99 5.27
C ALA A 48 -6.98 1.22 3.80
N TRP A 49 -6.00 1.16 2.89
CA TRP A 49 -6.26 1.23 1.46
C TRP A 49 -7.19 0.09 0.99
N TRP A 50 -6.97 -1.13 1.47
CA TRP A 50 -7.80 -2.26 1.07
C TRP A 50 -9.24 -2.14 1.55
N GLN A 51 -9.45 -1.72 2.80
CA GLN A 51 -10.79 -1.44 3.32
C GLN A 51 -11.48 -0.31 2.56
N HIS A 52 -10.75 0.77 2.27
CA HIS A 52 -11.25 1.88 1.48
C HIS A 52 -11.64 1.43 0.07
N ALA A 53 -10.78 0.68 -0.63
CA ALA A 53 -11.07 0.17 -1.96
C ALA A 53 -12.30 -0.76 -1.99
N ARG A 54 -12.59 -1.49 -0.91
CA ARG A 54 -13.77 -2.36 -0.80
C ARG A 54 -15.06 -1.62 -0.43
N ALA A 55 -14.97 -0.41 0.13
CA ALA A 55 -16.13 0.34 0.61
C ALA A 55 -16.93 1.05 -0.51
N TYR A 56 -16.39 1.11 -1.73
CA TYR A 56 -17.04 1.72 -2.89
C TYR A 56 -17.75 0.66 -3.74
N ASP A 57 -19.06 0.85 -3.95
CA ASP A 57 -19.91 -0.07 -4.72
C ASP A 57 -19.64 -0.06 -6.23
N ASP A 58 -19.02 1.01 -6.72
CA ASP A 58 -18.72 1.30 -8.12
C ASP A 58 -17.32 0.82 -8.57
N GLN A 59 -16.56 0.17 -7.69
CA GLN A 59 -15.25 -0.35 -8.03
C GLN A 59 -15.36 -1.52 -9.03
N PRO A 60 -14.60 -1.49 -10.14
CA PRO A 60 -14.69 -2.55 -11.12
C PRO A 60 -14.22 -3.86 -10.50
N ALA A 61 -15.06 -4.90 -10.53
CA ALA A 61 -14.81 -6.19 -9.88
C ALA A 61 -13.43 -6.81 -10.23
N ARG A 62 -12.89 -6.50 -11.41
CA ARG A 62 -11.53 -6.90 -11.82
C ARG A 62 -10.43 -6.33 -10.92
N ALA A 63 -10.58 -5.10 -10.43
CA ALA A 63 -9.63 -4.44 -9.55
C ALA A 63 -9.65 -5.10 -8.17
N LEU A 64 -10.84 -5.32 -7.60
CA LEU A 64 -10.98 -6.03 -6.33
C LEU A 64 -10.41 -7.45 -6.39
N ARG A 65 -10.69 -8.21 -7.46
CA ARG A 65 -10.12 -9.55 -7.66
C ARG A 65 -8.59 -9.55 -7.73
N ARG A 66 -7.97 -8.53 -8.35
CA ARG A 66 -6.51 -8.42 -8.46
C ARG A 66 -5.82 -8.30 -7.10
N TYR A 67 -6.51 -7.73 -6.10
CA TYR A 67 -5.95 -7.50 -4.77
C TYR A 67 -6.55 -8.40 -3.68
N ALA A 68 -7.43 -9.34 -4.04
CA ALA A 68 -8.10 -10.24 -3.09
C ALA A 68 -7.13 -11.12 -2.26
N PHE A 69 -5.89 -11.33 -2.73
CA PHE A 69 -4.87 -12.02 -1.93
C PHE A 69 -4.54 -11.29 -0.62
N LEU A 70 -4.80 -9.98 -0.53
CA LEU A 70 -4.59 -9.18 0.67
C LEU A 70 -5.49 -9.60 1.83
N ASP A 71 -6.66 -10.21 1.58
CA ASP A 71 -7.54 -10.72 2.63
C ASP A 71 -6.87 -11.80 3.48
N ARG A 72 -5.93 -12.55 2.90
CA ARG A 72 -5.16 -13.60 3.61
C ARG A 72 -3.97 -13.05 4.38
N LEU A 73 -3.61 -11.80 4.13
CA LEU A 73 -2.36 -11.21 4.59
C LEU A 73 -2.57 -10.10 5.63
N LEU A 74 -3.63 -9.32 5.50
CA LEU A 74 -3.86 -8.17 6.34
C LEU A 74 -4.55 -8.58 7.64
N PRO A 75 -4.03 -8.16 8.82
CA PRO A 75 -4.74 -8.34 10.07
C PRO A 75 -6.05 -7.54 10.08
N ALA A 76 -7.05 -8.03 10.81
CA ALA A 76 -8.39 -7.41 10.87
C ALA A 76 -8.38 -5.95 11.40
N ALA A 77 -7.34 -5.55 12.14
CA ALA A 77 -7.21 -4.21 12.69
C ALA A 77 -6.51 -3.25 11.70
N ALA A 78 -7.30 -2.58 10.87
CA ALA A 78 -6.87 -1.39 10.14
C ALA A 78 -7.04 -0.15 11.03
N ARG A 79 -5.99 0.67 11.20
CA ARG A 79 -6.13 2.01 11.79
C ARG A 79 -6.58 3.02 10.71
N PRO A 80 -7.17 4.16 11.09
CA PRO A 80 -7.50 5.22 10.15
C PRO A 80 -6.27 5.75 9.40
N TRP A 81 -6.44 6.04 8.12
CA TRP A 81 -5.48 6.67 7.20
C TRP A 81 -5.96 8.09 6.85
N PRO A 82 -5.06 9.08 6.67
CA PRO A 82 -3.60 9.02 6.68
C PRO A 82 -2.92 9.13 8.05
N LEU A 83 -1.81 8.39 8.24
CA LEU A 83 -0.94 8.51 9.43
C LEU A 83 -0.04 9.73 9.28
N ARG A 84 0.20 10.49 10.37
CA ARG A 84 1.15 11.61 10.35
C ARG A 84 2.55 11.08 10.02
N ARG A 85 3.13 11.54 8.93
CA ARG A 85 4.53 11.25 8.54
C ARG A 85 5.48 12.35 8.97
N ALA A 86 6.75 11.98 9.13
CA ALA A 86 7.83 12.93 9.35
C ALA A 86 7.97 13.85 8.12
N VAL A 87 8.12 15.15 8.37
CA VAL A 87 8.27 16.16 7.32
C VAL A 87 9.73 16.16 6.83
N PRO A 88 9.99 16.23 5.52
CA PRO A 88 11.35 16.36 5.00
C PRO A 88 12.06 17.59 5.59
N THR A 89 13.33 17.42 5.97
CA THR A 89 14.13 18.47 6.62
C THR A 89 14.40 19.69 5.72
N ILE A 90 14.37 19.53 4.39
CA ILE A 90 14.63 20.59 3.42
C ILE A 90 13.39 20.80 2.55
N GLY A 91 12.97 22.06 2.40
CA GLY A 91 11.92 22.47 1.46
C GLY A 91 10.51 22.63 2.03
N PHE A 92 10.26 22.19 3.28
CA PHE A 92 8.95 22.34 3.95
C PHE A 92 9.11 23.15 5.25
N ARG A 93 8.90 24.47 5.19
CA ARG A 93 8.67 25.28 6.41
C ARG A 93 7.23 25.07 6.86
N GLN A 94 7.00 24.84 8.14
CA GLN A 94 5.65 24.94 8.72
C GLN A 94 5.21 26.40 8.60
N ALA A 95 4.11 26.63 7.89
CA ALA A 95 3.41 27.91 7.86
C ALA A 95 2.57 28.06 9.13
#